data_AF-A0A8J6C9R9-F1
#
_entry.id   AF-A0A8J6C9R9-F1
#
_cell.length_a   1.000
_cell.length_b   1.000
_cell.length_c   1.000
_cell.angle_alpha   90.00
_cell.angle_beta   90.00
_cell.angle_gamma   90.00
#
_symmetry.space_group_name_H-M   'P 1'
#
loop_
_entity.id
_entity.type
_entity.pdbx_description
1 polymer ?
#
loop_
_entity_poly.entity_id
_entity_poly.type
_entity_poly.pdbx_seq_one_letter_code
_entity_poly.pdbx_strand_id
1 'polypeptide(L)'
;MAAARADLGARASAEERDERMFAASETSSVSSEAELLARSAPIGPLFDRGRSGSLDVTATDDDDPLHIGGLDHMGRRPWHPRSSRWRRAARYVGAALAIALLLALALRALPRRRTGVGARVDVFVARTERGYERGCFRIPALLAVPRKEQPASADASARTRLLAFAEGRRVGCTDAGAIDVVMRSSDDGGRSWSALRVVTTGGAAGYSGEATVGNPTPIFDARNDRVLLLLTANRAEDSEAAIISRLAAGSRDVLVVHSDDRGESWSRPRNITADVKLRDWTWYATGPGAGIQLRSGRLVAPCNHVVTSERPPSVRHESHAILSDDGGLTWRLGGLAAAWTNEATVAELPHADVLVLNCRQMAGARRRVVMRSTDGGESWAHAGYDAELVEPGCQGHLLALPARAHPPLRSGGLFFSNPADPHARRMLALRFRPSLAGALARNGSAAASVGAPGSVMRVGPIAAHTPPSSGPVAAGGEIADARWRGQGGWQEPMLIHPGPAAYSAMALIGDDRLGVLYENGAALPIERISLTVVAFGAFEAAAAANAAAAEASGRASSSPRGVS
;
A
#
# COMPACT_ATOMS: atom_id res chain seq x y z
N MET A 1 45.22 -28.11 -2.18
CA MET A 1 45.35 -26.77 -2.81
C MET A 1 44.78 -26.69 -4.24
N ALA A 2 44.83 -27.74 -5.07
CA ALA A 2 44.23 -27.70 -6.42
C ALA A 2 42.68 -27.73 -6.43
N ALA A 3 42.04 -28.45 -5.49
CA ALA A 3 40.57 -28.51 -5.39
C ALA A 3 39.92 -27.20 -4.91
N ALA A 4 40.62 -26.39 -4.10
CA ALA A 4 40.12 -25.09 -3.62
C ALA A 4 40.19 -23.99 -4.70
N ARG A 5 41.05 -24.14 -5.72
CA ARG A 5 41.12 -23.22 -6.86
C ARG A 5 40.06 -23.51 -7.94
N ALA A 6 39.60 -24.76 -8.04
CA ALA A 6 38.53 -25.13 -8.96
C ALA A 6 37.15 -24.63 -8.48
N ASP A 7 36.90 -24.65 -7.16
CA ASP A 7 35.63 -24.18 -6.57
C ASP A 7 35.50 -22.63 -6.58
N LEU A 8 36.63 -21.91 -6.50
CA LEU A 8 36.67 -20.45 -6.68
C LEU A 8 36.45 -20.00 -8.14
N GLY A 9 36.92 -20.78 -9.12
CA GLY A 9 36.69 -20.50 -10.55
C GLY A 9 35.25 -20.80 -11.01
N ALA A 10 34.59 -21.77 -10.39
CA ALA A 10 33.19 -22.10 -10.68
C ALA A 10 32.20 -21.07 -10.07
N ARG A 11 32.53 -20.47 -8.91
CA ARG A 11 31.73 -19.40 -8.29
C ARG A 11 31.88 -18.05 -9.00
N ALA A 12 33.09 -17.68 -9.42
CA ALA A 12 33.34 -16.46 -10.17
C ALA A 12 32.66 -16.44 -11.55
N SER A 13 32.55 -17.60 -12.22
CA SER A 13 31.88 -17.72 -13.52
C SER A 13 30.35 -17.80 -13.45
N ALA A 14 29.78 -18.08 -12.27
CA ALA A 14 28.35 -17.95 -12.00
C ALA A 14 27.97 -16.49 -11.69
N GLU A 15 28.79 -15.78 -10.90
CA GLU A 15 28.61 -14.34 -10.61
C GLU A 15 28.71 -13.47 -11.88
N GLU A 16 29.66 -13.72 -12.78
CA GLU A 16 29.77 -12.98 -14.05
C GLU A 16 28.63 -13.29 -15.05
N ARG A 17 27.98 -14.46 -14.95
CA ARG A 17 26.82 -14.82 -15.78
C ARG A 17 25.53 -14.19 -15.28
N ASP A 18 25.38 -14.05 -13.97
CA ASP A 18 24.26 -13.34 -13.36
C ASP A 18 24.38 -11.83 -13.65
N GLU A 19 25.55 -11.21 -13.46
CA GLU A 19 25.78 -9.78 -13.75
C GLU A 19 25.41 -9.37 -15.19
N ARG A 20 25.68 -10.23 -16.18
CA ARG A 20 25.29 -9.98 -17.59
C ARG A 20 23.80 -10.17 -17.88
N MET A 21 23.10 -11.02 -17.13
CA MET A 21 21.62 -11.13 -17.23
C MET A 21 20.93 -9.93 -16.57
N PHE A 22 21.51 -9.35 -15.53
CA PHE A 22 20.93 -8.22 -14.79
C PHE A 22 20.96 -6.91 -15.58
N ALA A 23 22.05 -6.61 -16.30
CA ALA A 23 22.11 -5.43 -17.19
C ALA A 23 21.06 -5.46 -18.33
N ALA A 24 20.61 -6.66 -18.73
CA ALA A 24 19.61 -6.84 -19.79
C ALA A 24 18.16 -6.71 -19.29
N SER A 25 17.87 -6.90 -18.00
CA SER A 25 16.50 -6.85 -17.46
C SER A 25 16.03 -5.43 -17.10
N GLU A 26 16.95 -4.55 -16.68
CA GLU A 26 16.65 -3.14 -16.45
C GLU A 26 16.60 -2.34 -17.76
N THR A 27 17.44 -2.66 -18.74
CA THR A 27 17.37 -2.01 -20.06
C THR A 27 16.13 -2.42 -20.85
N SER A 28 15.61 -3.66 -20.71
CA SER A 28 14.42 -4.13 -21.44
C SER A 28 13.09 -3.71 -20.82
N SER A 29 12.99 -3.54 -19.50
CA SER A 29 11.77 -3.03 -18.85
C SER A 29 11.61 -1.52 -18.99
N VAL A 30 12.70 -0.76 -18.93
CA VAL A 30 12.67 0.72 -19.07
C VAL A 30 12.50 1.15 -20.54
N SER A 31 13.02 0.39 -21.51
CA SER A 31 12.88 0.72 -22.94
C SER A 31 11.52 0.31 -23.53
N SER A 32 10.96 -0.85 -23.13
CA SER A 32 9.69 -1.33 -23.66
C SER A 32 8.47 -0.50 -23.21
N GLU A 33 8.49 0.05 -22.00
CA GLU A 33 7.40 0.90 -21.50
C GLU A 33 7.41 2.32 -22.12
N ALA A 34 8.59 2.84 -22.47
CA ALA A 34 8.73 4.14 -23.15
C ALA A 34 8.36 4.06 -24.65
N GLU A 35 8.69 2.95 -25.34
CA GLU A 35 8.35 2.76 -26.76
C GLU A 35 6.85 2.52 -27.01
N LEU A 36 6.13 1.92 -26.04
CA LEU A 36 4.69 1.67 -26.15
C LEU A 36 3.85 2.96 -26.07
N LEU A 37 4.31 3.99 -25.36
CA LEU A 37 3.63 5.29 -25.27
C LEU A 37 3.92 6.19 -26.47
N ALA A 38 5.07 6.07 -27.12
CA ALA A 38 5.44 6.88 -28.29
C ALA A 38 4.69 6.51 -29.59
N ARG A 39 3.99 5.37 -29.63
CA ARG A 39 3.29 4.86 -30.83
C ARG A 39 1.78 5.16 -30.88
N SER A 40 1.24 5.94 -29.94
CA SER A 40 -0.18 6.33 -29.97
C SER A 40 -0.36 7.71 -30.59
N ALA A 41 -0.47 7.74 -31.93
CA ALA A 41 -0.90 8.93 -32.67
C ALA A 41 -2.41 9.21 -32.46
N PRO A 42 -2.86 10.47 -32.52
CA PRO A 42 -4.23 10.85 -32.18
C PRO A 42 -5.23 10.45 -33.27
N ILE A 43 -6.32 9.79 -32.87
CA ILE A 43 -7.51 9.63 -33.70
C ILE A 43 -8.27 10.94 -33.64
N GLY A 44 -8.18 11.75 -34.71
CA GLY A 44 -9.01 12.94 -34.91
C GLY A 44 -10.47 12.58 -35.21
N PRO A 45 -11.42 13.53 -35.05
CA PRO A 45 -12.84 13.26 -35.16
C PRO A 45 -13.26 13.11 -36.63
N LEU A 46 -13.92 12.00 -36.96
CA LEU A 46 -14.68 11.88 -38.20
C LEU A 46 -15.97 12.70 -38.07
N PHE A 47 -15.96 13.88 -38.70
CA PHE A 47 -17.17 14.62 -39.06
C PHE A 47 -17.83 13.93 -40.26
N ASP A 48 -19.07 13.45 -40.05
CA ASP A 48 -19.94 13.02 -41.15
C ASP A 48 -20.77 14.20 -41.65
N ARG A 49 -20.81 14.38 -42.98
CA ARG A 49 -21.62 15.37 -43.68
C ARG A 49 -22.93 14.72 -44.09
N GLY A 50 -24.01 15.02 -43.37
CA GLY A 50 -25.37 14.70 -43.80
C GLY A 50 -26.20 15.97 -44.00
N ARG A 51 -26.48 16.34 -45.26
CA ARG A 51 -27.38 17.41 -45.65
C ARG A 51 -28.85 16.99 -45.50
N SER A 52 -29.63 17.86 -44.86
CA SER A 52 -31.00 18.31 -45.13
C SER A 52 -32.10 17.31 -45.55
N GLY A 53 -33.16 17.27 -44.74
CA GLY A 53 -34.48 16.77 -45.11
C GLY A 53 -35.47 16.97 -43.96
N SER A 54 -36.11 18.13 -43.94
CA SER A 54 -37.15 18.57 -43.01
C SER A 54 -38.35 17.63 -42.89
N LEU A 55 -38.97 17.56 -41.70
CA LEU A 55 -40.43 17.58 -41.56
C LEU A 55 -40.81 17.91 -40.11
N ASP A 56 -41.55 19.01 -39.98
CA ASP A 56 -42.14 19.57 -38.77
C ASP A 56 -43.20 18.66 -38.15
N VAL A 57 -43.30 18.69 -36.82
CA VAL A 57 -44.56 18.43 -36.10
C VAL A 57 -44.67 19.43 -34.94
N THR A 58 -45.55 20.40 -35.09
CA THR A 58 -46.11 21.22 -34.01
C THR A 58 -47.44 20.62 -33.57
N ALA A 59 -47.66 20.57 -32.25
CA ALA A 59 -48.92 20.23 -31.62
C ALA A 59 -49.86 21.44 -31.58
N THR A 60 -51.17 21.23 -31.72
CA THR A 60 -52.24 22.00 -31.07
C THR A 60 -53.55 21.19 -31.02
N ASP A 61 -54.27 21.41 -29.93
CA ASP A 61 -55.53 20.82 -29.46
C ASP A 61 -56.81 21.22 -30.24
N ASP A 62 -57.90 20.56 -29.81
CA ASP A 62 -59.30 21.01 -29.63
C ASP A 62 -60.43 20.56 -30.59
N ASP A 63 -61.37 19.85 -29.94
CA ASP A 63 -62.86 19.91 -29.94
C ASP A 63 -63.73 19.60 -31.18
N ASP A 64 -64.44 18.44 -31.09
CA ASP A 64 -65.91 18.20 -31.09
C ASP A 64 -66.89 18.98 -32.02
N PRO A 65 -68.18 18.56 -32.20
CA PRO A 65 -68.79 17.22 -32.34
C PRO A 65 -69.76 17.15 -33.56
N LEU A 66 -70.40 16.00 -33.84
CA LEU A 66 -71.87 15.87 -34.05
C LEU A 66 -72.33 14.47 -34.52
N HIS A 67 -73.55 14.14 -34.06
CA HIS A 67 -74.27 12.87 -34.05
C HIS A 67 -75.03 12.47 -35.35
N ILE A 68 -75.62 11.26 -35.26
CA ILE A 68 -76.84 10.69 -35.93
C ILE A 68 -76.52 9.83 -37.18
N GLY A 69 -76.57 8.49 -37.12
CA GLY A 69 -77.76 7.61 -37.15
C GLY A 69 -77.77 6.88 -38.51
N GLY A 70 -78.11 5.61 -38.73
CA GLY A 70 -78.67 4.49 -37.99
C GLY A 70 -79.05 3.40 -39.02
N LEU A 71 -78.93 2.11 -38.63
CA LEU A 71 -79.69 0.92 -39.11
C LEU A 71 -79.61 0.54 -40.61
N ASP A 72 -79.65 -0.70 -41.07
CA ASP A 72 -79.49 -2.07 -40.58
C ASP A 72 -79.61 -2.93 -41.86
N HIS A 73 -78.88 -4.05 -42.00
CA HIS A 73 -79.44 -5.35 -42.46
C HIS A 73 -78.36 -6.42 -42.77
N MET A 74 -78.50 -7.51 -42.00
CA MET A 74 -78.37 -8.93 -42.35
C MET A 74 -76.99 -9.55 -42.68
N GLY A 75 -76.63 -10.55 -41.86
CA GLY A 75 -75.69 -11.60 -42.27
C GLY A 75 -74.96 -12.34 -41.15
N ARG A 76 -75.67 -12.96 -40.21
CA ARG A 76 -75.07 -13.80 -39.15
C ARG A 76 -74.48 -15.10 -39.73
N ARG A 77 -73.17 -15.33 -39.52
CA ARG A 77 -72.58 -16.65 -39.25
C ARG A 77 -71.69 -16.55 -38.01
N PRO A 78 -71.86 -17.39 -36.97
CA PRO A 78 -71.02 -17.30 -35.79
C PRO A 78 -69.66 -17.95 -36.04
N TRP A 79 -68.60 -17.15 -35.94
CA TRP A 79 -67.22 -17.60 -35.87
C TRP A 79 -66.92 -17.96 -34.40
N HIS A 80 -66.71 -19.24 -34.09
CA HIS A 80 -66.25 -19.66 -32.76
C HIS A 80 -64.73 -19.46 -32.64
N PRO A 81 -64.22 -18.57 -31.77
CA PRO A 81 -62.78 -18.48 -31.53
C PRO A 81 -62.38 -19.60 -30.57
N ARG A 82 -61.54 -20.51 -31.05
CA ARG A 82 -60.79 -21.50 -30.25
C ARG A 82 -59.90 -20.78 -29.22
N SER A 83 -60.46 -20.43 -28.08
CA SER A 83 -59.84 -19.54 -27.08
C SER A 83 -59.08 -20.26 -25.96
N SER A 84 -58.66 -21.51 -26.14
CA SER A 84 -57.91 -22.26 -25.11
C SER A 84 -56.39 -22.10 -25.17
N ARG A 85 -55.83 -21.63 -26.30
CA ARG A 85 -54.38 -21.45 -26.48
C ARG A 85 -53.88 -20.13 -25.87
N TRP A 86 -54.58 -19.03 -26.11
CA TRP A 86 -54.25 -17.70 -25.58
C TRP A 86 -54.37 -17.62 -24.06
N ARG A 87 -55.40 -18.25 -23.47
CA ARG A 87 -55.53 -18.35 -22.00
C ARG A 87 -54.44 -19.19 -21.34
N ARG A 88 -53.88 -20.18 -22.05
CA ARG A 88 -52.72 -20.95 -21.58
C ARG A 88 -51.42 -20.16 -21.69
N ALA A 89 -51.18 -19.50 -22.82
CA ALA A 89 -50.01 -18.63 -23.02
C ALA A 89 -49.94 -17.49 -21.98
N ALA A 90 -51.05 -16.81 -21.71
CA ALA A 90 -51.11 -15.76 -20.69
C ALA A 90 -50.80 -16.27 -19.27
N ARG A 91 -51.21 -17.51 -18.94
CA ARG A 91 -50.88 -18.15 -17.65
C ARG A 91 -49.40 -18.49 -17.53
N TYR A 92 -48.75 -18.96 -18.59
CA TYR A 92 -47.31 -19.25 -18.57
C TYR A 92 -46.47 -17.98 -18.47
N VAL A 93 -46.86 -16.89 -19.16
CA VAL A 93 -46.17 -15.60 -19.05
C VAL A 93 -46.33 -15.00 -17.65
N GLY A 94 -47.54 -15.04 -17.09
CA GLY A 94 -47.78 -14.59 -15.71
C GLY A 94 -46.99 -15.39 -14.67
N ALA A 95 -46.91 -16.72 -14.83
CA ALA A 95 -46.11 -17.57 -13.96
C ALA A 95 -44.60 -17.30 -14.09
N ALA A 96 -44.10 -17.09 -15.31
CA ALA A 96 -42.69 -16.76 -15.54
C ALA A 96 -42.31 -15.40 -14.92
N LEU A 97 -43.18 -14.39 -15.04
CA LEU A 97 -42.98 -13.09 -14.41
C LEU A 97 -43.03 -13.17 -12.88
N ALA A 98 -43.94 -13.97 -12.32
CA ALA A 98 -44.01 -14.21 -10.88
C ALA A 98 -42.76 -14.93 -10.35
N ILE A 99 -42.26 -15.94 -11.07
CA ILE A 99 -41.02 -16.64 -10.73
C ILE A 99 -39.82 -15.70 -10.84
N ALA A 100 -39.73 -14.87 -11.88
CA ALA A 100 -38.67 -13.88 -12.03
C ALA A 100 -38.68 -12.84 -10.90
N LEU A 101 -39.87 -12.39 -10.48
CA LEU A 101 -40.03 -11.47 -9.35
C LEU A 101 -39.66 -12.13 -8.02
N LEU A 102 -40.07 -13.37 -7.79
CA LEU A 102 -39.71 -14.15 -6.61
C LEU A 102 -38.20 -14.43 -6.56
N LEU A 103 -37.57 -14.73 -7.71
CA LEU A 103 -36.12 -14.85 -7.83
C LEU A 103 -35.41 -13.52 -7.55
N ALA A 104 -35.93 -12.39 -8.06
CA ALA A 104 -35.37 -11.07 -7.80
C ALA A 104 -35.50 -10.67 -6.31
N LEU A 105 -36.61 -11.03 -5.66
CA LEU A 105 -36.83 -10.82 -4.23
C LEU A 105 -35.95 -11.75 -3.38
N ALA A 106 -35.80 -13.02 -3.77
CA ALA A 106 -34.89 -13.98 -3.13
C ALA A 106 -33.42 -13.55 -3.27
N LEU A 107 -33.03 -13.01 -4.43
CA LEU A 107 -31.71 -12.41 -4.68
C LEU A 107 -31.45 -11.15 -3.86
N ARG A 108 -32.50 -10.41 -3.48
CA ARG A 108 -32.41 -9.26 -2.55
C ARG A 108 -32.41 -9.68 -1.08
N ALA A 109 -33.04 -10.81 -0.76
CA ALA A 109 -33.11 -11.39 0.60
C ALA A 109 -31.89 -12.25 0.95
N LEU A 110 -31.11 -12.69 -0.04
CA LEU A 110 -29.78 -13.24 0.18
C LEU A 110 -28.96 -12.21 0.98
N PRO A 111 -28.35 -12.60 2.12
CA PRO A 111 -27.46 -11.72 2.84
C PRO A 111 -26.35 -11.30 1.87
N ARG A 112 -26.37 -10.05 1.42
CA ARG A 112 -25.18 -9.46 0.80
C ARG A 112 -24.10 -9.56 1.87
N ARG A 113 -23.16 -10.49 1.72
CA ARG A 113 -21.92 -10.43 2.47
C ARG A 113 -21.36 -9.05 2.14
N ARG A 114 -21.49 -8.10 3.08
CA ARG A 114 -20.74 -6.85 3.00
C ARG A 114 -19.29 -7.28 3.07
N THR A 115 -18.67 -7.42 1.92
CA THR A 115 -17.21 -7.47 1.82
C THR A 115 -16.78 -6.22 2.54
N GLY A 116 -16.14 -6.33 3.70
CA GLY A 116 -15.73 -5.12 4.46
C GLY A 116 -14.70 -4.27 3.71
N VAL A 117 -14.33 -4.66 2.49
CA VAL A 117 -13.65 -3.87 1.46
C VAL A 117 -14.63 -2.88 0.83
N GLY A 118 -14.38 -1.59 1.05
CA GLY A 118 -15.12 -0.48 0.46
C GLY A 118 -14.82 -0.29 -1.03
N ALA A 119 -15.59 0.60 -1.66
CA ALA A 119 -15.34 1.00 -3.05
C ALA A 119 -13.98 1.72 -3.18
N ARG A 120 -13.34 1.53 -4.34
CA ARG A 120 -12.14 2.27 -4.73
C ARG A 120 -12.50 3.72 -5.01
N VAL A 121 -11.75 4.66 -4.43
CA VAL A 121 -11.85 6.10 -4.66
C VAL A 121 -10.54 6.57 -5.31
N ASP A 122 -10.62 7.22 -6.47
CA ASP A 122 -9.42 7.76 -7.13
C ASP A 122 -8.98 9.05 -6.43
N VAL A 123 -7.69 9.14 -6.08
CA VAL A 123 -7.10 10.26 -5.34
C VAL A 123 -6.29 11.15 -6.27
N PHE A 124 -5.47 10.53 -7.11
CA PHE A 124 -4.70 11.21 -8.15
C PHE A 124 -4.91 10.48 -9.47
N VAL A 125 -5.25 11.22 -10.53
CA VAL A 125 -5.47 10.65 -11.87
C VAL A 125 -4.50 11.31 -12.84
N ALA A 126 -3.80 10.51 -13.63
CA ALA A 126 -2.83 11.05 -14.58
C ALA A 126 -3.52 11.97 -15.59
N ARG A 127 -2.84 13.07 -15.95
CA ARG A 127 -3.26 14.02 -17.00
C ARG A 127 -4.55 14.79 -16.74
N THR A 128 -5.08 14.79 -15.52
CA THR A 128 -6.33 15.52 -15.17
C THR A 128 -6.10 16.83 -14.43
N GLU A 129 -4.90 17.05 -13.88
CA GLU A 129 -4.60 18.19 -13.01
C GLU A 129 -3.83 19.28 -13.75
N ARG A 130 -4.14 20.53 -13.44
CA ARG A 130 -3.45 21.69 -14.02
C ARG A 130 -1.97 21.67 -13.64
N GLY A 131 -1.08 21.79 -14.61
CA GLY A 131 0.37 21.68 -14.44
C GLY A 131 0.93 20.25 -14.56
N TYR A 132 0.06 19.24 -14.64
CA TYR A 132 0.40 17.81 -14.75
C TYR A 132 -0.35 17.13 -15.92
N GLU A 133 -0.90 17.89 -16.87
CA GLU A 133 -1.71 17.41 -17.98
C GLU A 133 -0.95 16.48 -18.94
N ARG A 134 0.39 16.55 -18.93
CA ARG A 134 1.28 15.74 -19.77
C ARG A 134 2.05 14.69 -18.98
N GLY A 135 1.71 14.49 -17.71
CA GLY A 135 2.45 13.58 -16.84
C GLY A 135 1.53 12.65 -16.05
N CYS A 136 1.99 12.25 -14.87
CA CYS A 136 1.28 11.32 -13.99
C CYS A 136 1.65 11.51 -12.52
N PHE A 137 0.96 10.76 -11.66
CA PHE A 137 1.20 10.73 -10.23
C PHE A 137 1.71 9.37 -9.80
N ARG A 138 2.80 9.34 -9.04
CA ARG A 138 3.46 8.10 -8.62
C ARG A 138 3.92 8.16 -7.17
N ILE A 139 4.38 7.02 -6.66
CA ILE A 139 5.03 6.89 -5.35
C ILE A 139 4.11 7.37 -4.20
N PRO A 140 2.97 6.67 -3.98
CA PRO A 140 2.02 7.03 -2.95
C PRO A 140 2.62 6.91 -1.55
N ALA A 141 2.35 7.91 -0.73
CA ALA A 141 2.56 7.87 0.71
C ALA A 141 1.28 8.31 1.41
N LEU A 142 0.94 7.67 2.53
CA LEU A 142 -0.31 7.92 3.25
C LEU A 142 -0.02 8.05 4.74
N LEU A 143 -0.45 9.16 5.33
CA LEU A 143 -0.36 9.41 6.76
C LEU A 143 -1.75 9.68 7.34
N ALA A 144 -2.03 9.04 8.48
CA ALA A 144 -3.20 9.32 9.31
C ALA A 144 -2.79 10.18 10.49
N VAL A 145 -3.46 11.31 10.66
CA VAL A 145 -3.24 12.26 11.75
C VAL A 145 -4.51 12.34 12.60
N PRO A 146 -4.46 12.09 13.92
CA PRO A 146 -5.62 12.30 14.79
C PRO A 146 -6.10 13.74 14.74
N ARG A 147 -7.42 13.97 14.72
CA ARG A 147 -7.98 15.33 14.79
C ARG A 147 -8.00 15.82 16.24
N LYS A 148 -7.68 17.10 16.47
CA LYS A 148 -7.69 17.73 17.81
C LYS A 148 -9.08 17.69 18.43
N GLU A 149 -10.08 18.02 17.64
CA GLU A 149 -11.47 18.01 18.06
C GLU A 149 -12.11 16.69 17.66
N GLN A 150 -12.71 16.00 18.62
CA GLN A 150 -13.56 14.86 18.30
C GLN A 150 -14.77 15.39 17.54
N PRO A 151 -15.01 14.94 16.30
CA PRO A 151 -16.19 15.35 15.57
C PRO A 151 -17.44 14.90 16.36
N ALA A 152 -18.50 15.72 16.33
CA ALA A 152 -19.81 15.32 16.85
C ALA A 152 -20.38 14.07 16.14
N SER A 153 -19.81 13.73 14.98
CA SER A 153 -20.14 12.52 14.22
C SER A 153 -19.79 11.25 14.98
N ALA A 154 -20.74 10.32 15.02
CA ALA A 154 -20.50 8.95 15.49
C ALA A 154 -19.61 8.14 14.54
N ASP A 155 -19.33 8.63 13.34
CA ASP A 155 -18.45 7.95 12.38
C ASP A 155 -16.98 8.06 12.85
N ALA A 156 -16.42 6.93 13.30
CA ALA A 156 -15.03 6.84 13.76
C ALA A 156 -14.03 7.33 12.70
N SER A 157 -14.36 7.24 11.40
CA SER A 157 -13.48 7.71 10.33
C SER A 157 -13.27 9.22 10.33
N ALA A 158 -14.18 9.99 10.92
CA ALA A 158 -14.04 11.45 11.04
C ALA A 158 -13.05 11.86 12.15
N ARG A 159 -12.54 10.93 12.96
CA ARG A 159 -11.54 11.18 14.03
C ARG A 159 -10.12 11.36 13.49
N THR A 160 -9.92 11.03 12.22
CA THR A 160 -8.60 11.03 11.57
C THR A 160 -8.67 11.90 10.33
N ARG A 161 -7.67 12.77 10.16
CA ARG A 161 -7.37 13.41 8.89
C ARG A 161 -6.37 12.56 8.13
N LEU A 162 -6.63 12.31 6.85
CA LEU A 162 -5.71 11.61 5.95
C LEU A 162 -4.95 12.63 5.12
N LEU A 163 -3.64 12.41 5.00
CA LEU A 163 -2.74 13.14 4.11
C LEU A 163 -2.18 12.12 3.11
N ALA A 164 -2.60 12.23 1.85
CA ALA A 164 -2.08 11.42 0.76
C ALA A 164 -1.09 12.25 -0.05
N PHE A 165 0.13 11.74 -0.19
CA PHE A 165 1.21 12.35 -0.95
C PHE A 165 1.52 11.53 -2.19
N ALA A 166 2.04 12.20 -3.21
CA ALA A 166 2.56 11.57 -4.42
C ALA A 166 3.66 12.45 -5.03
N GLU A 167 4.48 11.83 -5.86
CA GLU A 167 5.23 12.54 -6.90
C GLU A 167 4.27 13.04 -7.98
N GLY A 168 4.21 14.34 -8.19
CA GLY A 168 3.58 14.97 -9.34
C GLY A 168 4.61 15.11 -10.45
N ARG A 169 4.62 14.15 -11.39
CA ARG A 169 5.53 14.18 -12.55
C ARG A 169 4.91 15.06 -13.61
N ARG A 170 5.51 16.22 -13.90
CA ARG A 170 4.89 17.25 -14.77
C ARG A 170 4.82 16.83 -16.24
N VAL A 171 5.84 16.09 -16.71
CA VAL A 171 5.95 15.61 -18.10
C VAL A 171 6.39 14.16 -18.09
N GLY A 172 5.64 13.30 -18.77
CA GLY A 172 5.91 11.87 -18.80
C GLY A 172 5.77 11.21 -17.42
N CYS A 173 6.31 10.00 -17.32
CA CYS A 173 6.23 9.16 -16.12
C CYS A 173 7.59 8.57 -15.73
N THR A 174 8.70 9.15 -16.19
CA THR A 174 10.06 8.71 -15.86
C THR A 174 10.43 9.06 -14.41
N ASP A 175 11.40 8.36 -13.84
CA ASP A 175 11.83 8.56 -12.44
C ASP A 175 12.73 9.80 -12.22
N ALA A 176 13.10 10.48 -13.30
CA ALA A 176 13.78 11.77 -13.30
C ALA A 176 13.09 12.76 -14.24
N GLY A 177 13.21 14.05 -13.92
CA GLY A 177 12.64 15.17 -14.67
C GLY A 177 12.09 16.23 -13.73
N ALA A 178 11.20 17.09 -14.24
CA ALA A 178 10.48 18.05 -13.40
C ALA A 178 9.40 17.33 -12.57
N ILE A 179 9.75 17.00 -11.34
CA ILE A 179 8.89 16.28 -10.40
C ILE A 179 8.74 17.12 -9.13
N ASP A 180 7.48 17.39 -8.77
CA ASP A 180 7.12 18.01 -7.50
C ASP A 180 6.61 16.95 -6.52
N VAL A 181 6.56 17.28 -5.24
CA VAL A 181 5.78 16.51 -4.26
C VAL A 181 4.45 17.21 -4.05
N VAL A 182 3.36 16.46 -4.25
CA VAL A 182 1.99 16.94 -4.15
C VAL A 182 1.24 16.21 -3.05
N MET A 183 0.15 16.82 -2.57
CA MET A 183 -0.69 16.28 -1.52
C MET A 183 -2.17 16.55 -1.78
N ARG A 184 -3.02 15.61 -1.33
CA ARG A 184 -4.44 15.83 -1.06
C ARG A 184 -4.75 15.39 0.37
N SER A 185 -5.75 16.02 0.98
CA SER A 185 -6.20 15.68 2.33
C SER A 185 -7.67 15.25 2.35
N SER A 186 -8.04 14.42 3.32
CA SER A 186 -9.43 13.99 3.54
C SER A 186 -9.76 14.01 5.03
N ASP A 187 -10.92 14.58 5.36
CA ASP A 187 -11.46 14.64 6.73
C ASP A 187 -12.69 13.73 6.92
N ASP A 188 -13.05 12.93 5.89
CA ASP A 188 -14.25 12.09 5.86
C ASP A 188 -13.92 10.60 5.64
N GLY A 189 -12.73 10.17 6.06
CA GLY A 189 -12.29 8.79 5.94
C GLY A 189 -11.91 8.37 4.53
N GLY A 190 -11.52 9.32 3.67
CA GLY A 190 -11.06 9.06 2.30
C GLY A 190 -12.19 8.95 1.27
N ARG A 191 -13.40 9.41 1.60
CA ARG A 191 -14.56 9.41 0.68
C ARG A 191 -14.48 10.57 -0.29
N SER A 192 -14.02 11.72 0.17
CA SER A 192 -13.70 12.89 -0.64
C SER A 192 -12.32 13.45 -0.29
N TRP A 193 -11.75 14.21 -1.22
CA TRP A 193 -10.39 14.73 -1.12
C TRP A 193 -10.36 16.22 -1.48
N SER A 194 -9.53 16.98 -0.76
CA SER A 194 -9.24 18.38 -1.08
C SER A 194 -8.72 18.52 -2.51
N ALA A 195 -8.74 19.73 -3.06
CA ALA A 195 -7.95 20.05 -4.23
C ALA A 195 -6.47 19.68 -4.04
N LEU A 196 -5.77 19.42 -5.16
CA LEU A 196 -4.34 19.13 -5.16
C LEU A 196 -3.56 20.34 -4.64
N ARG A 197 -2.58 20.08 -3.77
CA ARG A 197 -1.64 21.07 -3.24
C ARG A 197 -0.22 20.64 -3.54
N VAL A 198 0.63 21.58 -3.92
CA VAL A 198 2.06 21.34 -4.07
C VAL A 198 2.73 21.57 -2.71
N VAL A 199 3.44 20.55 -2.21
CA VAL A 199 4.17 20.61 -0.93
C VAL A 199 5.57 21.17 -1.15
N THR A 200 6.29 20.63 -2.13
CA THR A 200 7.67 21.04 -2.44
C THR A 200 7.92 20.97 -3.93
N THR A 201 8.55 22.01 -4.47
CA THR A 201 9.07 22.09 -5.84
C THR A 201 10.60 22.10 -5.83
N GLY A 202 11.22 21.95 -7.00
CA GLY A 202 12.69 22.09 -7.14
C GLY A 202 13.22 23.45 -6.67
N GLY A 203 12.54 24.54 -7.03
CA GLY A 203 12.92 25.88 -6.58
C GLY A 203 12.87 26.03 -5.06
N ALA A 204 11.84 25.48 -4.41
CA ALA A 204 11.74 25.46 -2.94
C ALA A 204 12.85 24.61 -2.30
N ALA A 205 13.28 23.54 -2.97
CA ALA A 205 14.38 22.68 -2.56
C ALA A 205 15.78 23.30 -2.79
N GLY A 206 15.87 24.53 -3.31
CA GLY A 206 17.13 25.26 -3.50
C GLY A 206 17.78 25.06 -4.87
N TYR A 207 17.07 24.46 -5.83
CA TYR A 207 17.55 24.29 -7.20
C TYR A 207 17.24 25.52 -8.05
N SER A 208 18.21 26.00 -8.82
CA SER A 208 18.05 27.15 -9.73
C SER A 208 17.29 26.79 -11.02
N GLY A 209 17.20 25.51 -11.36
CA GLY A 209 16.47 24.97 -12.51
C GLY A 209 15.38 23.98 -12.10
N GLU A 210 14.87 23.21 -13.06
CA GLU A 210 13.95 22.11 -12.77
C GLU A 210 14.66 21.03 -11.93
N ALA A 211 13.91 20.37 -11.05
CA ALA A 211 14.42 19.34 -10.18
C ALA A 211 13.47 18.16 -10.11
N THR A 212 14.05 17.02 -9.76
CA THR A 212 13.35 15.80 -9.39
C THR A 212 13.19 15.80 -7.87
N VAL A 213 12.03 16.20 -7.34
CA VAL A 213 11.71 16.07 -5.91
C VAL A 213 10.78 14.88 -5.72
N GLY A 214 11.13 13.93 -4.85
CA GLY A 214 10.37 12.69 -4.76
C GLY A 214 10.63 11.84 -3.53
N ASN A 215 10.13 10.60 -3.57
CA ASN A 215 10.16 9.63 -2.48
C ASN A 215 9.57 10.13 -1.14
N PRO A 216 8.32 10.64 -1.14
CA PRO A 216 7.70 11.16 0.07
C PRO A 216 7.61 10.09 1.17
N THR A 217 8.14 10.41 2.35
CA THR A 217 8.09 9.54 3.54
C THR A 217 7.61 10.35 4.75
N PRO A 218 6.29 10.42 4.97
CA PRO A 218 5.71 11.19 6.07
C PRO A 218 5.85 10.45 7.41
N ILE A 219 5.93 11.23 8.49
CA ILE A 219 5.91 10.78 9.88
C ILE A 219 5.03 11.74 10.67
N PHE A 220 4.14 11.22 11.52
CA PHE A 220 3.46 12.04 12.52
C PHE A 220 4.21 11.94 13.84
N ASP A 221 4.77 13.07 14.28
CA ASP A 221 5.32 13.22 15.62
C ASP A 221 4.21 13.65 16.57
N ALA A 222 3.66 12.69 17.31
CA ALA A 222 2.56 12.93 18.23
C ALA A 222 2.99 13.75 19.46
N ARG A 223 4.28 13.79 19.81
CA ARG A 223 4.77 14.54 20.98
C ARG A 223 4.76 16.04 20.73
N ASN A 224 5.14 16.43 19.52
CA ASN A 224 5.21 17.84 19.11
C ASN A 224 4.03 18.28 18.24
N ASP A 225 3.07 17.37 18.00
CA ASP A 225 1.91 17.57 17.13
C ASP A 225 2.29 18.06 15.72
N ARG A 226 3.34 17.47 15.16
CA ARG A 226 3.98 17.90 13.91
C ARG A 226 3.94 16.79 12.88
N VAL A 227 3.66 17.16 11.63
CA VAL A 227 3.88 16.28 10.49
C VAL A 227 5.26 16.58 9.92
N LEU A 228 6.12 15.57 9.86
CA LEU A 228 7.39 15.61 9.15
C LEU A 228 7.23 14.89 7.82
N LEU A 229 7.88 15.38 6.79
CA LEU A 229 7.92 14.74 5.48
C LEU A 229 9.36 14.75 4.99
N LEU A 230 9.95 13.56 4.93
CA LEU A 230 11.25 13.34 4.35
C LEU A 230 11.11 13.15 2.84
N LEU A 231 12.01 13.79 2.10
CA LEU A 231 12.02 13.84 0.64
C LEU A 231 13.45 13.63 0.14
N THR A 232 13.57 13.31 -1.15
CA THR A 232 14.83 13.40 -1.88
C THR A 232 14.73 14.41 -3.02
N ALA A 233 15.86 15.02 -3.40
CA ALA A 233 15.90 15.94 -4.53
C ALA A 233 17.19 15.78 -5.35
N ASN A 234 17.11 15.97 -6.67
CA ASN A 234 18.26 16.13 -7.56
C ASN A 234 17.87 17.00 -8.75
N ARG A 235 18.84 17.39 -9.57
CA ARG A 235 18.56 18.14 -10.81
C ARG A 235 17.68 17.30 -11.74
N ALA A 236 16.79 17.94 -12.50
CA ALA A 236 15.90 17.24 -13.43
C ALA A 236 16.68 16.44 -14.50
N GLU A 237 17.86 16.91 -14.89
CA GLU A 237 18.70 16.26 -15.91
C GLU A 237 19.52 15.08 -15.37
N ASP A 238 19.69 15.00 -14.05
CA ASP A 238 20.48 13.94 -13.41
C ASP A 238 19.60 12.70 -13.22
N SER A 239 19.71 11.72 -14.12
CA SER A 239 19.01 10.44 -13.99
C SER A 239 19.59 9.59 -12.86
N GLU A 240 18.81 8.60 -12.38
CA GLU A 240 19.29 7.61 -11.41
C GLU A 240 20.57 6.91 -11.88
N ALA A 241 20.57 6.43 -13.13
CA ALA A 241 21.73 5.79 -13.73
C ALA A 241 22.95 6.74 -13.76
N ALA A 242 22.76 8.01 -14.12
CA ALA A 242 23.86 8.98 -14.14
C ALA A 242 24.41 9.25 -12.73
N ILE A 243 23.55 9.34 -11.72
CA ILE A 243 23.97 9.54 -10.33
C ILE A 243 24.72 8.32 -9.81
N ILE A 244 24.18 7.12 -10.01
CA ILE A 244 24.81 5.85 -9.60
C ILE A 244 26.18 5.69 -10.27
N SER A 245 26.29 5.99 -11.56
CA SER A 245 27.54 5.89 -12.33
C SER A 245 28.48 7.08 -12.14
N ARG A 246 28.16 8.05 -11.27
CA ARG A 246 28.96 9.27 -11.03
C ARG A 246 29.18 10.13 -12.28
N LEU A 247 28.27 10.03 -13.25
CA LEU A 247 28.26 10.83 -14.48
C LEU A 247 27.34 12.06 -14.37
N ALA A 248 26.47 12.08 -13.37
CA ALA A 248 25.60 13.22 -13.05
C ALA A 248 26.41 14.44 -12.61
N ALA A 249 25.84 15.62 -12.84
CA ALA A 249 26.46 16.86 -12.40
C ALA A 249 26.26 17.11 -10.90
N GLY A 250 25.13 16.64 -10.35
CA GLY A 250 24.80 16.70 -8.94
C GLY A 250 24.73 15.33 -8.27
N SER A 251 24.37 15.36 -6.99
CA SER A 251 24.02 14.18 -6.21
C SER A 251 22.52 14.18 -5.91
N ARG A 252 22.05 13.15 -5.19
CA ARG A 252 20.70 13.12 -4.64
C ARG A 252 20.71 13.56 -3.18
N ASP A 253 20.11 14.71 -2.93
CA ASP A 253 19.95 15.35 -1.62
C ASP A 253 18.83 14.69 -0.82
N VAL A 254 18.92 14.81 0.51
CA VAL A 254 17.91 14.40 1.48
C VAL A 254 17.38 15.64 2.19
N LEU A 255 16.06 15.83 2.14
CA LEU A 255 15.38 17.02 2.64
C LEU A 255 14.32 16.64 3.66
N VAL A 256 14.03 17.57 4.58
CA VAL A 256 12.88 17.50 5.49
C VAL A 256 12.06 18.77 5.37
N VAL A 257 10.76 18.62 5.16
CA VAL A 257 9.76 19.68 5.38
C VAL A 257 8.85 19.28 6.53
N HIS A 258 8.24 20.25 7.19
CA HIS A 258 7.27 19.97 8.25
C HIS A 258 6.02 20.83 8.13
N SER A 259 4.96 20.37 8.79
CA SER A 259 3.71 21.10 8.96
C SER A 259 3.31 21.05 10.44
N ASP A 260 3.02 22.23 10.98
CA ASP A 260 2.54 22.44 12.36
C ASP A 260 1.01 22.62 12.42
N ASP A 261 0.34 22.56 11.26
CA ASP A 261 -1.10 22.75 11.09
C ASP A 261 -1.77 21.55 10.42
N ARG A 262 -1.20 20.35 10.60
CA ARG A 262 -1.73 19.05 10.11
C ARG A 262 -1.91 18.99 8.59
N GLY A 263 -0.93 19.54 7.87
CA GLY A 263 -0.81 19.49 6.41
C GLY A 263 -1.51 20.64 5.68
N GLU A 264 -1.91 21.71 6.37
CA GLU A 264 -2.51 22.87 5.70
C GLU A 264 -1.45 23.76 5.05
N SER A 265 -0.32 23.97 5.73
CA SER A 265 0.88 24.66 5.24
C SER A 265 2.16 23.89 5.57
N TRP A 266 3.23 24.21 4.86
CA TRP A 266 4.51 23.49 4.93
C TRP A 266 5.68 24.47 5.07
N SER A 267 6.67 24.08 5.87
CA SER A 267 7.92 24.80 6.04
C SER A 267 8.73 24.83 4.74
N ARG A 268 9.72 25.72 4.68
CA ARG A 268 10.78 25.57 3.68
C ARG A 268 11.54 24.24 3.88
N PRO A 269 12.01 23.59 2.82
CA PRO A 269 12.85 22.40 2.92
C PRO A 269 14.16 22.70 3.65
N ARG A 270 14.50 21.84 4.61
CA ARG A 270 15.81 21.81 5.25
C ARG A 270 16.61 20.65 4.69
N ASN A 271 17.78 20.93 4.15
CA ASN A 271 18.70 19.91 3.65
C ASN A 271 19.43 19.26 4.84
N ILE A 272 19.33 17.92 4.95
CA ILE A 272 19.96 17.10 5.99
C ILE A 272 21.01 16.14 5.41
N THR A 273 21.36 16.29 4.13
CA THR A 273 22.20 15.34 3.38
C THR A 273 23.52 15.06 4.10
N ALA A 274 24.18 16.10 4.61
CA ALA A 274 25.47 15.95 5.31
C ALA A 274 25.35 15.13 6.61
N ASP A 275 24.16 15.07 7.22
CA ASP A 275 23.92 14.35 8.47
C ASP A 275 23.61 12.87 8.23
N VAL A 276 23.09 12.52 7.05
CA VAL A 276 22.51 11.20 6.78
C VAL A 276 22.99 10.51 5.51
N LYS A 277 23.91 11.10 4.74
CA LYS A 277 24.47 10.50 3.52
C LYS A 277 25.98 10.43 3.61
N LEU A 278 26.52 9.21 3.60
CA LEU A 278 27.97 9.00 3.53
C LEU A 278 28.53 9.43 2.17
N ARG A 279 29.79 9.85 2.17
CA ARG A 279 30.45 10.45 1.00
C ARG A 279 30.57 9.50 -0.20
N ASP A 280 30.68 8.20 0.05
CA ASP A 280 30.80 7.16 -0.97
C ASP A 280 29.45 6.71 -1.54
N TRP A 281 28.34 7.17 -0.96
CA TRP A 281 27.00 6.87 -1.44
C TRP A 281 26.66 7.75 -2.65
N THR A 282 26.32 7.11 -3.76
CA THR A 282 25.97 7.79 -5.01
C THR A 282 24.48 8.17 -5.00
N TRP A 283 23.61 7.16 -4.97
CA TRP A 283 22.15 7.32 -4.90
C TRP A 283 21.61 7.28 -3.48
N TYR A 284 20.43 7.88 -3.28
CA TYR A 284 19.70 7.88 -2.01
C TYR A 284 18.18 7.98 -2.25
N ALA A 285 17.39 7.21 -1.50
CA ALA A 285 15.94 7.33 -1.45
C ALA A 285 15.40 7.18 -0.01
N THR A 286 14.37 7.96 0.33
CA THR A 286 13.60 7.85 1.57
C THR A 286 12.39 6.94 1.36
N GLY A 287 12.16 5.97 2.23
CA GLY A 287 11.09 4.98 2.11
C GLY A 287 11.08 4.30 0.73
N PRO A 288 10.04 4.54 -0.12
CA PRO A 288 8.88 5.41 0.12
C PRO A 288 7.72 4.69 0.83
N GLY A 289 6.78 5.46 1.39
CA GLY A 289 5.61 4.95 2.11
C GLY A 289 5.31 5.77 3.36
N ALA A 290 5.87 5.38 4.50
CA ALA A 290 5.83 6.15 5.74
C ALA A 290 7.01 5.78 6.65
N GLY A 291 7.44 6.72 7.49
CA GLY A 291 8.23 6.41 8.68
C GLY A 291 7.32 6.29 9.89
N ILE A 292 7.91 6.04 11.07
CA ILE A 292 7.16 5.82 12.31
C ILE A 292 7.75 6.63 13.46
N GLN A 293 6.90 6.98 14.43
CA GLN A 293 7.33 7.33 15.77
C GLN A 293 7.23 6.07 16.64
N LEU A 294 8.33 5.69 17.28
CA LEU A 294 8.37 4.57 18.23
C LEU A 294 7.65 4.94 19.52
N ARG A 295 7.29 3.94 20.33
CA ARG A 295 6.80 4.17 21.71
C ARG A 295 7.78 4.99 22.56
N SER A 296 9.08 4.83 22.34
CA SER A 296 10.14 5.64 22.97
C SER A 296 10.11 7.12 22.55
N GLY A 297 9.38 7.44 21.49
CA GLY A 297 9.23 8.75 20.85
C GLY A 297 10.26 9.07 19.77
N ARG A 298 11.30 8.24 19.64
CA ARG A 298 12.24 8.31 18.52
C ARG A 298 11.47 8.21 17.20
N LEU A 299 11.87 9.02 16.23
CA LEU A 299 11.39 8.95 14.86
C LEU A 299 12.34 8.08 14.05
N VAL A 300 11.77 7.21 13.21
CA VAL A 300 12.52 6.29 12.35
C VAL A 300 11.98 6.42 10.92
N ALA A 301 12.85 6.79 9.99
CA ALA A 301 12.54 6.80 8.56
C ALA A 301 13.35 5.70 7.86
N PRO A 302 12.71 4.72 7.19
CA PRO A 302 13.42 3.77 6.35
C PRO A 302 13.96 4.47 5.10
N CYS A 303 15.10 4.04 4.59
CA CYS A 303 15.78 4.62 3.44
C CYS A 303 16.51 3.52 2.64
N ASN A 304 17.05 3.87 1.48
CA ASN A 304 18.05 3.09 0.78
C ASN A 304 19.10 3.98 0.12
N HIS A 305 20.22 3.37 -0.22
CA HIS A 305 21.34 4.02 -0.89
C HIS A 305 22.05 3.06 -1.85
N VAL A 306 22.89 3.62 -2.70
CA VAL A 306 23.79 2.85 -3.57
C VAL A 306 25.23 3.23 -3.28
N VAL A 307 26.09 2.22 -3.16
CA VAL A 307 27.53 2.37 -3.08
C VAL A 307 28.15 1.95 -4.41
N THR A 308 28.79 2.89 -5.10
CA THR A 308 29.53 2.62 -6.34
C THR A 308 31.02 2.77 -6.08
N SER A 309 31.77 1.69 -6.26
CA SER A 309 33.23 1.65 -6.24
C SER A 309 33.78 1.44 -7.64
N GLU A 310 34.88 2.12 -7.98
CA GLU A 310 35.59 1.95 -9.25
C GLU A 310 36.72 0.91 -9.16
N ARG A 311 37.13 0.53 -7.93
CA ARG A 311 38.30 -0.33 -7.68
C ARG A 311 38.07 -1.29 -6.50
N PRO A 312 37.67 -2.55 -6.75
CA PRO A 312 37.16 -3.07 -8.02
C PRO A 312 35.80 -2.43 -8.38
N PRO A 313 35.43 -2.37 -9.68
CA PRO A 313 34.11 -1.94 -10.11
C PRO A 313 33.02 -2.74 -9.40
N SER A 314 32.15 -2.05 -8.67
CA SER A 314 30.98 -2.67 -8.02
C SER A 314 29.89 -1.64 -7.76
N VAL A 315 28.64 -2.10 -7.85
CA VAL A 315 27.44 -1.34 -7.50
C VAL A 315 26.67 -2.16 -6.47
N ARG A 316 26.47 -1.63 -5.28
CA ARG A 316 25.72 -2.30 -4.21
C ARG A 316 24.53 -1.46 -3.78
N HIS A 317 23.36 -2.09 -3.74
CA HIS A 317 22.13 -1.52 -3.21
C HIS A 317 21.92 -2.00 -1.78
N GLU A 318 21.66 -1.06 -0.88
CA GLU A 318 21.49 -1.33 0.55
C GLU A 318 20.37 -0.45 1.12
N SER A 319 19.50 -1.02 1.95
CA SER A 319 18.57 -0.25 2.78
C SER A 319 19.25 0.22 4.07
N HIS A 320 18.71 1.24 4.71
CA HIS A 320 19.09 1.67 6.05
C HIS A 320 17.92 2.39 6.73
N ALA A 321 18.12 2.86 7.95
CA ALA A 321 17.20 3.78 8.60
C ALA A 321 17.93 5.04 9.05
N ILE A 322 17.21 6.15 9.12
CA ILE A 322 17.67 7.38 9.78
C ILE A 322 16.79 7.67 10.98
N LEU A 323 17.42 8.20 12.02
CA LEU A 323 16.84 8.32 13.35
C LEU A 323 16.83 9.79 13.77
N SER A 324 15.78 10.17 14.50
CA SER A 324 15.72 11.45 15.20
C SER A 324 15.15 11.24 16.61
N ASP A 325 15.86 11.75 17.61
CA ASP A 325 15.51 11.64 19.02
C ASP A 325 14.91 12.95 19.59
N ASP A 326 14.84 14.02 18.77
CA ASP A 326 14.51 15.39 19.17
C ASP A 326 13.34 16.00 18.37
N GLY A 327 12.43 15.16 17.87
CA GLY A 327 11.25 15.62 17.13
C GLY A 327 11.54 16.09 15.70
N GLY A 328 12.60 15.54 15.10
CA GLY A 328 12.99 15.83 13.71
C GLY A 328 13.83 17.09 13.55
N LEU A 329 14.40 17.64 14.63
CA LEU A 329 15.30 18.79 14.58
C LEU A 329 16.67 18.36 14.05
N THR A 330 17.22 17.27 14.59
CA THR A 330 18.44 16.62 14.09
C THR A 330 18.13 15.21 13.60
N TRP A 331 18.92 14.75 12.63
CA TRP A 331 18.84 13.41 12.06
C TRP A 331 20.23 12.80 12.02
N ARG A 332 20.30 11.47 12.09
CA ARG A 332 21.54 10.73 11.93
C ARG A 332 21.26 9.37 11.29
N LEU A 333 22.31 8.76 10.75
CA LEU A 333 22.28 7.36 10.36
C LEU A 333 21.99 6.46 11.56
N GLY A 334 21.06 5.52 11.37
CA GLY A 334 20.92 4.32 12.19
C GLY A 334 21.65 3.15 11.52
N GLY A 335 21.18 1.94 11.79
CA GLY A 335 21.78 0.72 11.25
C GLY A 335 21.60 0.59 9.74
N LEU A 336 22.58 -0.04 9.09
CA LEU A 336 22.50 -0.51 7.70
C LEU A 336 21.81 -1.87 7.63
N ALA A 337 21.03 -2.10 6.58
CA ALA A 337 20.44 -3.39 6.28
C ALA A 337 21.45 -4.30 5.52
N ALA A 338 20.99 -5.46 5.06
CA ALA A 338 21.80 -6.36 4.26
C ALA A 338 21.95 -5.86 2.81
N ALA A 339 23.03 -6.28 2.14
CA ALA A 339 23.24 -6.07 0.71
C ALA A 339 22.08 -6.63 -0.14
N TRP A 340 21.93 -6.06 -1.33
CA TRP A 340 20.88 -6.41 -2.30
C TRP A 340 19.46 -6.13 -1.80
N THR A 341 19.33 -5.09 -0.99
CA THR A 341 18.05 -4.52 -0.56
C THR A 341 17.87 -3.12 -1.14
N ASN A 342 16.63 -2.66 -1.27
CA ASN A 342 16.31 -1.34 -1.82
C ASN A 342 15.18 -0.68 -0.99
N GLU A 343 14.05 -0.30 -1.58
CA GLU A 343 12.93 0.37 -0.91
C GLU A 343 12.42 -0.42 0.30
N ALA A 344 12.37 0.26 1.45
CA ALA A 344 12.08 -0.37 2.72
C ALA A 344 10.95 0.33 3.47
N THR A 345 10.26 -0.45 4.30
CA THR A 345 9.23 0.00 5.23
C THR A 345 9.60 -0.50 6.63
N VAL A 346 9.25 0.27 7.66
CA VAL A 346 9.59 -0.06 9.06
C VAL A 346 8.34 -0.19 9.92
N ALA A 347 8.35 -1.12 10.86
CA ALA A 347 7.28 -1.31 11.81
C ALA A 347 7.82 -1.68 13.20
N GLU A 348 7.28 -1.07 14.26
CA GLU A 348 7.54 -1.47 15.65
C GLU A 348 6.53 -2.54 16.06
N LEU A 349 7.00 -3.71 16.51
CA LEU A 349 6.09 -4.81 16.86
C LEU A 349 5.20 -4.44 18.07
N PRO A 350 3.89 -4.74 18.05
CA PRO A 350 2.91 -4.32 19.06
C PRO A 350 3.17 -4.69 20.54
N HIS A 351 4.06 -5.66 20.82
CA HIS A 351 4.35 -6.19 22.18
C HIS A 351 5.81 -6.57 22.39
N ALA A 352 6.70 -6.03 21.56
CA ALA A 352 8.11 -6.26 21.67
C ALA A 352 8.84 -4.98 21.31
N ASP A 353 9.95 -4.70 21.98
CA ASP A 353 10.87 -3.62 21.61
C ASP A 353 11.75 -4.08 20.43
N VAL A 354 11.06 -4.52 19.37
CA VAL A 354 11.62 -5.05 18.15
C VAL A 354 11.07 -4.24 16.99
N LEU A 355 11.97 -3.69 16.19
CA LEU A 355 11.63 -3.13 14.89
C LEU A 355 11.83 -4.18 13.81
N VAL A 356 10.98 -4.11 12.79
CA VAL A 356 11.10 -4.88 11.57
C VAL A 356 11.31 -3.91 10.42
N LEU A 357 12.40 -4.10 9.67
CA LEU A 357 12.60 -3.48 8.37
C LEU A 357 12.23 -4.53 7.31
N ASN A 358 11.32 -4.18 6.41
CA ASN A 358 10.87 -5.07 5.35
C ASN A 358 11.25 -4.44 4.01
N CYS A 359 12.21 -5.04 3.32
CA CYS A 359 12.90 -4.45 2.18
C CYS A 359 12.51 -5.13 0.88
N ARG A 360 12.44 -4.33 -0.19
CA ARG A 360 12.44 -4.78 -1.57
C ARG A 360 13.75 -5.50 -1.85
N GLN A 361 13.66 -6.70 -2.41
CA GLN A 361 14.80 -7.50 -2.79
C GLN A 361 15.33 -7.10 -4.18
N MET A 362 16.65 -7.14 -4.35
CA MET A 362 17.34 -6.93 -5.64
C MET A 362 18.07 -8.20 -6.14
N ALA A 363 18.13 -9.28 -5.34
CA ALA A 363 18.88 -10.51 -5.64
C ALA A 363 18.10 -11.58 -6.43
N GLY A 364 16.94 -11.25 -7.01
CA GLY A 364 16.09 -12.20 -7.75
C GLY A 364 15.28 -13.20 -6.90
N ALA A 365 15.27 -13.09 -5.57
CA ALA A 365 14.55 -13.99 -4.65
C ALA A 365 13.01 -13.90 -4.75
N ARG A 366 12.47 -12.84 -5.36
CA ARG A 366 11.03 -12.59 -5.54
C ARG A 366 10.22 -12.63 -4.24
N ARG A 367 10.85 -12.26 -3.13
CA ARG A 367 10.28 -12.25 -1.78
C ARG A 367 10.90 -11.12 -0.97
N ARG A 368 10.12 -10.55 -0.05
CA ARG A 368 10.61 -9.49 0.84
C ARG A 368 11.77 -9.97 1.71
N VAL A 369 12.79 -9.14 1.85
CA VAL A 369 13.87 -9.33 2.83
C VAL A 369 13.43 -8.73 4.16
N VAL A 370 13.63 -9.45 5.25
CA VAL A 370 13.26 -8.99 6.60
C VAL A 370 14.51 -8.79 7.43
N MET A 371 14.61 -7.63 8.07
CA MET A 371 15.62 -7.32 9.07
C MET A 371 14.95 -7.03 10.42
N ARG A 372 15.66 -7.30 11.52
CA ARG A 372 15.18 -7.05 12.89
C ARG A 372 16.16 -6.16 13.65
N SER A 373 15.64 -5.24 14.44
CA SER A 373 16.41 -4.43 15.39
C SER A 373 15.79 -4.56 16.78
N THR A 374 16.64 -4.68 17.81
CA THR A 374 16.25 -4.69 19.23
C THR A 374 16.80 -3.49 20.01
N ASP A 375 17.40 -2.53 19.30
CA ASP A 375 18.09 -1.36 19.86
C ASP A 375 17.49 -0.04 19.34
N GLY A 376 16.24 -0.07 18.86
CA GLY A 376 15.54 1.12 18.37
C GLY A 376 16.09 1.65 17.04
N GLY A 377 16.63 0.75 16.20
CA GLY A 377 17.09 1.03 14.84
C GLY A 377 18.57 1.37 14.71
N GLU A 378 19.38 1.19 15.77
CA GLU A 378 20.83 1.43 15.72
C GLU A 378 21.56 0.33 14.93
N SER A 379 21.06 -0.90 14.98
CA SER A 379 21.59 -2.03 14.21
C SER A 379 20.47 -2.94 13.68
N TRP A 380 20.76 -3.65 12.59
CA TRP A 380 19.83 -4.58 11.95
C TRP A 380 20.45 -5.97 11.76
N ALA A 381 19.76 -6.99 12.25
CA ALA A 381 20.09 -8.39 12.00
C ALA A 381 19.27 -8.94 10.83
N HIS A 382 19.92 -9.65 9.91
CA HIS A 382 19.25 -10.29 8.77
C HIS A 382 18.39 -11.46 9.24
N ALA A 383 17.07 -11.34 9.08
CA ALA A 383 16.10 -12.36 9.50
C ALA A 383 15.67 -13.29 8.36
N GLY A 384 16.17 -13.08 7.14
CA GLY A 384 15.89 -13.92 5.97
C GLY A 384 14.82 -13.36 5.04
N TYR A 385 14.45 -14.17 4.06
CA TYR A 385 13.35 -13.88 3.15
C TYR A 385 12.03 -14.36 3.76
N ASP A 386 10.98 -13.53 3.69
CA ASP A 386 9.65 -13.95 4.11
C ASP A 386 9.00 -14.83 3.03
N ALA A 387 8.71 -16.08 3.38
CA ALA A 387 8.23 -17.09 2.44
C ALA A 387 6.82 -16.81 1.91
N GLU A 388 5.99 -16.05 2.63
CA GLU A 388 4.59 -15.76 2.30
C GLU A 388 4.45 -14.38 1.62
N LEU A 389 5.47 -13.52 1.71
CA LEU A 389 5.50 -12.19 1.11
C LEU A 389 6.26 -12.19 -0.23
N VAL A 390 5.66 -12.82 -1.23
CA VAL A 390 6.15 -12.77 -2.62
C VAL A 390 6.09 -11.35 -3.18
N GLU A 391 7.03 -11.01 -4.07
CA GLU A 391 7.05 -9.71 -4.75
C GLU A 391 7.74 -9.78 -6.13
N PRO A 392 7.41 -8.86 -7.05
CA PRO A 392 8.06 -8.75 -8.36
C PRO A 392 9.29 -7.82 -8.36
N GLY A 393 9.90 -7.55 -7.20
CA GLY A 393 10.89 -6.47 -7.04
C GLY A 393 10.25 -5.09 -7.08
N CYS A 394 9.29 -4.85 -6.19
CA CYS A 394 8.50 -3.61 -6.11
C CYS A 394 8.45 -3.12 -4.67
N GLN A 395 8.18 -1.84 -4.46
CA GLN A 395 7.81 -1.35 -3.14
C GLN A 395 6.58 -2.10 -2.58
N GLY A 396 6.54 -2.23 -1.26
CA GLY A 396 5.39 -2.64 -0.48
C GLY A 396 5.42 -1.94 0.88
N HIS A 397 4.33 -2.03 1.64
CA HIS A 397 4.20 -1.31 2.92
C HIS A 397 3.82 -2.26 4.06
N LEU A 398 4.50 -2.13 5.20
CA LEU A 398 4.28 -2.91 6.42
C LEU A 398 3.82 -1.94 7.49
N LEU A 399 2.65 -2.20 8.07
CA LEU A 399 2.08 -1.40 9.15
C LEU A 399 1.83 -2.28 10.37
N ALA A 400 2.40 -1.91 11.51
CA ALA A 400 2.03 -2.50 12.80
C ALA A 400 0.91 -1.69 13.45
N LEU A 401 -0.10 -2.39 13.99
CA LEU A 401 -1.10 -1.79 14.84
C LEU A 401 -1.04 -2.40 16.25
N PRO A 402 -1.06 -1.58 17.32
CA PRO A 402 -1.11 -2.06 18.69
C PRO A 402 -2.41 -2.82 18.98
N ALA A 403 -2.51 -3.42 20.17
CA ALA A 403 -3.74 -4.03 20.63
C ALA A 403 -4.90 -3.02 20.64
N ARG A 404 -6.07 -3.44 20.16
CA ARG A 404 -7.30 -2.65 20.03
C ARG A 404 -8.50 -3.47 20.47
N ALA A 405 -9.59 -2.79 20.83
CA ALA A 405 -10.83 -3.47 21.24
C ALA A 405 -11.44 -4.33 20.11
N HIS A 406 -11.16 -3.99 18.85
CA HIS A 406 -11.65 -4.74 17.69
C HIS A 406 -11.12 -6.18 17.67
N PRO A 407 -11.94 -7.24 17.54
CA PRO A 407 -11.55 -8.63 17.77
C PRO A 407 -10.27 -9.14 17.08
N PRO A 408 -10.06 -8.97 15.74
CA PRO A 408 -8.83 -9.37 15.04
C PRO A 408 -7.58 -8.66 15.56
N LEU A 409 -7.74 -7.48 16.17
CA LEU A 409 -6.65 -6.69 16.72
C LEU A 409 -6.60 -6.72 18.24
N ARG A 410 -7.28 -7.64 18.92
CA ARG A 410 -7.19 -7.77 20.39
C ARG A 410 -5.76 -7.95 20.90
N SER A 411 -4.90 -8.58 20.11
CA SER A 411 -3.46 -8.67 20.38
C SER A 411 -2.64 -7.72 19.51
N GLY A 412 -3.25 -6.86 18.69
CA GLY A 412 -2.57 -6.12 17.64
C GLY A 412 -2.13 -7.03 16.50
N GLY A 413 -1.37 -6.49 15.55
CA GLY A 413 -0.85 -7.28 14.44
C GLY A 413 -0.15 -6.46 13.38
N LEU A 414 0.27 -7.14 12.32
CA LEU A 414 0.91 -6.56 11.16
C LEU A 414 0.00 -6.64 9.94
N PHE A 415 0.00 -5.58 9.15
CA PHE A 415 -0.61 -5.53 7.84
C PHE A 415 0.49 -5.34 6.80
N PHE A 416 0.35 -6.01 5.66
CA PHE A 416 1.28 -5.84 4.54
C PHE A 416 0.53 -5.70 3.23
N SER A 417 0.89 -4.71 2.43
CA SER A 417 0.35 -4.49 1.08
C SER A 417 1.45 -4.46 0.02
N ASN A 418 1.25 -5.23 -1.05
CA ASN A 418 2.10 -5.22 -2.23
C ASN A 418 1.41 -5.93 -3.43
N PRO A 419 1.97 -5.81 -4.65
CA PRO A 419 1.62 -6.69 -5.75
C PRO A 419 1.97 -8.14 -5.41
N ALA A 420 0.97 -9.01 -5.33
CA ALA A 420 1.11 -10.39 -4.88
C ALA A 420 1.44 -11.38 -6.00
N ASP A 421 1.88 -10.89 -7.16
CA ASP A 421 2.44 -11.70 -8.23
C ASP A 421 3.98 -11.60 -8.19
N PRO A 422 4.72 -12.73 -8.10
CA PRO A 422 6.19 -12.72 -8.01
C PRO A 422 6.90 -12.28 -9.30
N HIS A 423 6.18 -12.08 -10.40
CA HIS A 423 6.74 -11.78 -11.72
C HIS A 423 6.28 -10.43 -12.29
N ALA A 424 5.15 -9.90 -11.84
CA ALA A 424 4.56 -8.70 -12.43
C ALA A 424 3.93 -7.78 -11.39
N ARG A 425 3.94 -6.47 -11.68
CA ARG A 425 3.23 -5.44 -10.90
C ARG A 425 1.73 -5.52 -11.16
N ARG A 426 1.08 -6.51 -10.56
CA ARG A 426 -0.38 -6.73 -10.59
C ARG A 426 -0.86 -7.44 -9.34
N MET A 427 -2.18 -7.56 -9.19
CA MET A 427 -2.81 -8.26 -8.07
C MET A 427 -2.40 -7.67 -6.71
N LEU A 428 -2.71 -6.39 -6.49
CA LEU A 428 -2.47 -5.79 -5.18
C LEU A 428 -3.27 -6.54 -4.12
N ALA A 429 -2.56 -7.06 -3.12
CA ALA A 429 -3.16 -7.78 -2.01
C ALA A 429 -2.80 -7.16 -0.68
N LEU A 430 -3.71 -7.31 0.28
CA LEU A 430 -3.54 -6.95 1.68
C LEU A 430 -3.49 -8.22 2.51
N ARG A 431 -2.43 -8.38 3.29
CA ARG A 431 -2.25 -9.51 4.22
C ARG A 431 -2.32 -8.99 5.65
N PHE A 432 -2.85 -9.83 6.53
CA PHE A 432 -2.90 -9.57 7.96
C PHE A 432 -2.24 -10.71 8.72
N ARG A 433 -1.38 -10.37 9.67
CA ARG A 433 -0.75 -11.30 10.61
C ARG A 433 -1.11 -10.88 12.04
N PRO A 434 -1.97 -11.62 12.75
CA PRO A 434 -2.25 -11.37 14.16
C PRO A 434 -0.98 -11.46 15.00
N SER A 435 -0.88 -10.61 16.02
CA SER A 435 0.17 -10.74 17.03
C SER A 435 -0.04 -12.02 17.85
N LEU A 436 1.02 -12.82 17.99
CA LEU A 436 1.02 -14.11 18.70
C LEU A 436 1.06 -13.98 20.23
N ALA A 437 1.18 -12.78 20.80
CA ALA A 437 1.20 -12.58 22.25
C ALA A 437 -0.09 -13.08 22.95
N GLY A 438 -1.22 -13.14 22.23
CA GLY A 438 -2.50 -13.65 22.75
C GLY A 438 -2.69 -15.18 22.70
N ALA A 439 -1.76 -15.93 22.10
CA ALA A 439 -1.83 -17.39 22.05
C ALA A 439 -1.19 -18.05 23.29
N LEU A 440 -0.24 -17.37 23.95
CA LEU A 440 0.44 -17.88 25.15
C LEU A 440 -0.40 -17.72 26.42
N ALA A 441 -1.25 -16.69 26.51
CA ALA A 441 -2.10 -16.47 27.69
C ALA A 441 -3.26 -17.50 27.80
N ARG A 442 -3.67 -18.13 26.70
CA ARG A 442 -4.78 -19.12 26.69
C ARG A 442 -4.35 -20.55 27.01
N ASN A 443 -3.06 -20.86 26.88
CA ASN A 443 -2.52 -22.18 27.20
C ASN A 443 -1.81 -22.23 28.58
N GLY A 444 -1.84 -21.12 29.33
CA GLY A 444 -1.20 -21.00 30.65
C GLY A 444 -2.09 -21.35 31.85
N SER A 445 -3.37 -21.70 31.67
CA SER A 445 -4.24 -22.10 32.80
C SER A 445 -4.07 -23.58 33.14
N ALA A 446 -2.85 -23.96 33.51
CA ALA A 446 -2.54 -25.17 34.25
C ALA A 446 -1.22 -24.95 35.03
N ALA A 447 -1.17 -23.89 35.83
CA ALA A 447 -0.13 -23.72 36.83
C ALA A 447 -0.80 -23.33 38.15
N ALA A 448 -0.55 -24.17 39.15
CA ALA A 448 -1.18 -24.18 40.45
C ALA A 448 -0.96 -22.88 41.24
N SER A 449 -1.93 -22.60 42.10
CA SER A 449 -1.91 -21.59 43.15
C SER A 449 -0.65 -21.66 44.03
N VAL A 450 0.08 -20.55 44.17
CA VAL A 450 0.88 -20.27 45.37
C VAL A 450 0.93 -18.76 45.65
N GLY A 451 0.28 -18.37 46.75
CA GLY A 451 0.68 -17.36 47.75
C GLY A 451 1.15 -15.94 47.34
N ALA A 452 0.37 -14.93 47.73
CA ALA A 452 0.90 -13.61 48.11
C ALA A 452 1.73 -13.72 49.41
N PRO A 453 2.75 -12.87 49.66
CA PRO A 453 2.61 -11.48 50.16
C PRO A 453 3.66 -10.54 49.51
N GLY A 454 3.83 -9.23 49.72
CA GLY A 454 3.43 -8.23 50.71
C GLY A 454 4.58 -7.20 50.84
N SER A 455 4.23 -5.92 51.01
CA SER A 455 5.02 -4.74 51.44
C SER A 455 6.14 -4.11 50.57
N VAL A 456 5.83 -2.86 50.19
CA VAL A 456 6.57 -1.58 50.38
C VAL A 456 8.09 -1.54 50.15
N MET A 457 8.54 -0.68 49.23
CA MET A 457 9.92 -0.17 49.22
C MET A 457 9.96 1.37 49.13
N ARG A 458 10.70 1.96 50.07
CA ARG A 458 11.03 3.39 50.18
C ARG A 458 12.10 3.78 49.14
N VAL A 459 12.04 5.04 48.72
CA VAL A 459 13.03 5.73 47.87
C VAL A 459 14.19 6.27 48.73
N GLY A 460 15.43 6.12 48.24
CA GLY A 460 16.66 6.72 48.74
C GLY A 460 17.72 6.81 47.61
N PRO A 461 18.73 7.69 47.70
CA PRO A 461 19.20 8.47 46.56
C PRO A 461 20.33 7.84 45.72
N ILE A 462 20.46 8.41 44.53
CA ILE A 462 21.37 8.10 43.43
C ILE A 462 22.84 8.25 43.84
N ALA A 463 23.65 7.24 43.53
CA ALA A 463 25.10 7.36 43.37
C ALA A 463 25.55 6.53 42.15
N ALA A 464 26.51 7.10 41.42
CA ALA A 464 27.01 6.66 40.11
C ALA A 464 27.72 5.30 40.15
N HIS A 465 27.50 4.44 39.13
CA HIS A 465 28.38 3.30 38.84
C HIS A 465 28.42 2.91 37.35
N THR A 466 29.66 2.88 36.85
CA THR A 466 30.36 1.91 35.99
C THR A 466 29.55 0.75 35.37
N PRO A 467 29.79 0.36 34.11
CA PRO A 467 29.02 -0.68 33.43
C PRO A 467 29.28 -2.08 34.03
N PRO A 468 28.25 -2.90 34.31
CA PRO A 468 28.46 -4.26 34.77
C PRO A 468 28.69 -5.22 33.60
N SER A 469 29.66 -6.09 33.83
CA SER A 469 30.03 -7.28 33.07
C SER A 469 28.87 -8.27 32.92
N SER A 470 28.88 -8.96 31.78
CA SER A 470 28.02 -10.07 31.37
C SER A 470 27.89 -11.18 32.42
N GLY A 471 26.66 -11.41 32.89
CA GLY A 471 26.21 -12.61 33.59
C GLY A 471 25.01 -13.24 32.84
N PRO A 472 24.79 -14.56 32.94
CA PRO A 472 23.85 -15.28 32.09
C PRO A 472 22.40 -14.90 32.42
N VAL A 473 21.67 -14.45 31.41
CA VAL A 473 20.23 -14.18 31.49
C VAL A 473 19.49 -15.53 31.49
N ALA A 474 18.57 -15.69 32.45
CA ALA A 474 17.78 -16.89 32.64
C ALA A 474 16.94 -17.28 31.40
N ALA A 475 16.82 -18.59 31.19
CA ALA A 475 16.19 -19.26 30.04
C ALA A 475 14.65 -19.12 29.98
N GLY A 476 14.16 -17.87 29.88
CA GLY A 476 12.77 -17.52 29.59
C GLY A 476 12.55 -16.84 28.23
N GLY A 477 13.62 -16.53 27.49
CA GLY A 477 13.57 -15.76 26.24
C GLY A 477 13.52 -16.57 24.94
N GLU A 478 13.90 -17.86 24.94
CA GLU A 478 14.10 -18.62 23.70
C GLU A 478 12.79 -18.96 22.94
N ILE A 479 11.64 -19.04 23.62
CA ILE A 479 10.37 -19.45 22.98
C ILE A 479 9.69 -18.28 22.24
N ALA A 480 9.98 -17.03 22.61
CA ALA A 480 9.46 -15.84 21.92
C ALA A 480 10.18 -15.58 20.58
N ASP A 481 11.45 -16.00 20.47
CA ASP A 481 12.31 -15.66 19.34
C ASP A 481 12.23 -16.64 18.15
N ALA A 482 11.77 -17.87 18.37
CA ALA A 482 11.67 -18.88 17.32
C ALA A 482 10.56 -18.61 16.29
N ARG A 483 9.55 -17.76 16.59
CA ARG A 483 8.36 -17.56 15.72
C ARG A 483 8.35 -16.24 14.92
N TRP A 484 9.37 -15.39 15.07
CA TRP A 484 9.54 -14.15 14.32
C TRP A 484 10.76 -14.18 13.39
N ARG A 485 11.02 -15.34 12.78
CA ARG A 485 12.08 -15.57 11.77
C ARG A 485 11.64 -15.32 10.33
N GLY A 486 10.71 -14.38 10.10
CA GLY A 486 10.14 -14.16 8.75
C GLY A 486 9.40 -15.37 8.17
N GLN A 487 8.92 -16.31 9.01
CA GLN A 487 8.20 -17.49 8.54
C GLN A 487 6.84 -17.62 9.21
N GLY A 488 5.80 -17.68 8.37
CA GLY A 488 4.45 -18.11 8.71
C GLY A 488 3.60 -17.08 9.45
N GLY A 489 2.29 -17.27 9.35
CA GLY A 489 1.28 -16.57 10.16
C GLY A 489 0.58 -15.42 9.45
N TRP A 490 0.90 -15.16 8.19
CA TRP A 490 0.04 -14.33 7.36
C TRP A 490 -1.25 -15.07 7.03
N GLN A 491 -2.39 -14.40 7.19
CA GLN A 491 -3.66 -14.90 6.68
C GLN A 491 -3.67 -14.88 5.15
N GLU A 492 -4.59 -15.65 4.57
CA GLU A 492 -4.84 -15.63 3.13
C GLU A 492 -4.94 -14.19 2.58
N PRO A 493 -4.25 -13.86 1.48
CA PRO A 493 -4.23 -12.50 0.97
C PRO A 493 -5.63 -12.04 0.54
N MET A 494 -6.03 -10.87 1.02
CA MET A 494 -7.24 -10.18 0.55
C MET A 494 -6.90 -9.39 -0.71
N LEU A 495 -7.48 -9.78 -1.84
CA LEU A 495 -7.28 -9.07 -3.10
C LEU A 495 -7.94 -7.69 -3.04
N ILE A 496 -7.15 -6.63 -3.22
CA ILE A 496 -7.60 -5.23 -3.24
C ILE A 496 -7.82 -4.78 -4.69
N HIS A 497 -6.91 -5.15 -5.60
CA HIS A 497 -7.02 -4.81 -7.02
C HIS A 497 -6.47 -5.94 -7.89
N PRO A 498 -7.28 -6.56 -8.79
CA PRO A 498 -6.84 -7.69 -9.62
C PRO A 498 -5.87 -7.31 -10.75
N GLY A 499 -5.96 -6.07 -11.24
CA GLY A 499 -5.24 -5.60 -12.42
C GLY A 499 -3.82 -5.10 -12.14
N PRO A 500 -3.24 -4.32 -13.07
CA PRO A 500 -1.96 -3.64 -12.89
C PRO A 500 -1.98 -2.80 -11.62
N ALA A 501 -1.03 -3.07 -10.72
CA ALA A 501 -0.86 -2.35 -9.48
C ALA A 501 0.58 -2.43 -8.99
N ALA A 502 1.06 -1.38 -8.33
CA ALA A 502 2.45 -1.28 -7.92
C ALA A 502 2.56 -0.75 -6.49
N TYR A 503 3.18 0.42 -6.31
CA TYR A 503 3.48 0.99 -5.00
C TYR A 503 2.20 1.17 -4.17
N SER A 504 2.32 0.99 -2.86
CA SER A 504 1.20 1.17 -1.93
C SER A 504 1.65 1.74 -0.58
N ALA A 505 0.73 2.40 0.10
CA ALA A 505 0.89 2.91 1.45
C ALA A 505 -0.40 2.67 2.24
N MET A 506 -0.30 2.50 3.56
CA MET A 506 -1.42 2.18 4.43
C MET A 506 -1.45 3.08 5.63
N ALA A 507 -2.65 3.42 6.10
CA ALA A 507 -2.85 4.15 7.32
C ALA A 507 -4.15 3.73 8.01
N LEU A 508 -4.17 3.82 9.33
CA LEU A 508 -5.37 3.57 10.12
C LEU A 508 -6.34 4.74 9.97
N ILE A 509 -7.60 4.45 9.67
CA ILE A 509 -8.69 5.43 9.58
C ILE A 509 -9.62 5.21 10.77
N GLY A 510 -9.70 6.19 11.66
CA GLY A 510 -10.45 6.05 12.91
C GLY A 510 -9.88 4.92 13.77
N ASP A 511 -10.73 4.00 14.22
CA ASP A 511 -10.35 2.91 15.13
C ASP A 511 -10.55 1.51 14.54
N ASP A 512 -11.23 1.40 13.40
CA ASP A 512 -11.78 0.14 12.88
C ASP A 512 -11.56 -0.09 11.37
N ARG A 513 -10.84 0.80 10.70
CA ARG A 513 -10.63 0.75 9.24
C ARG A 513 -9.18 0.97 8.87
N LEU A 514 -8.77 0.33 7.78
CA LEU A 514 -7.48 0.52 7.14
C LEU A 514 -7.66 1.14 5.76
N GLY A 515 -7.02 2.27 5.51
CA GLY A 515 -6.88 2.81 4.16
C GLY A 515 -5.68 2.19 3.47
N VAL A 516 -5.85 1.75 2.22
CA VAL A 516 -4.78 1.29 1.34
C VAL A 516 -4.75 2.21 0.12
N LEU A 517 -3.74 3.07 0.01
CA LEU A 517 -3.48 3.97 -1.12
C LEU A 517 -2.49 3.30 -2.07
N TYR A 518 -2.76 3.25 -3.37
CA TYR A 518 -1.93 2.47 -4.30
C TYR A 518 -2.01 2.92 -5.75
N GLU A 519 -0.91 2.72 -6.47
CA GLU A 519 -0.82 2.84 -7.93
C GLU A 519 -1.64 1.73 -8.61
N ASN A 520 -2.49 2.06 -9.57
CA ASN A 520 -3.24 1.10 -10.38
C ASN A 520 -3.66 1.61 -11.75
N GLY A 521 -4.15 0.70 -12.60
CA GLY A 521 -4.61 1.02 -13.95
C GLY A 521 -5.53 -0.02 -14.57
N ALA A 522 -5.99 0.29 -15.78
CA ALA A 522 -6.57 -0.71 -16.67
C ALA A 522 -5.46 -1.46 -17.43
N ALA A 523 -4.45 -0.73 -17.93
CA ALA A 523 -3.32 -1.25 -18.67
C ALA A 523 -2.01 -1.13 -17.89
N LEU A 524 -1.77 0.01 -17.23
CA LEU A 524 -0.51 0.29 -16.51
C LEU A 524 -0.78 0.83 -15.10
N PRO A 525 0.04 0.46 -14.09
CA PRO A 525 -0.18 0.90 -12.71
C PRO A 525 -0.06 2.43 -12.52
N ILE A 526 0.54 3.14 -13.47
CA ILE A 526 0.83 4.58 -13.39
C ILE A 526 -0.35 5.48 -13.85
N GLU A 527 -1.48 4.88 -14.22
CA GLU A 527 -2.65 5.64 -14.69
C GLU A 527 -3.32 6.46 -13.58
N ARG A 528 -3.31 5.95 -12.35
CA ARG A 528 -3.92 6.59 -11.19
C ARG A 528 -3.38 6.05 -9.87
N ILE A 529 -3.58 6.82 -8.81
CA ILE A 529 -3.42 6.41 -7.42
C ILE A 529 -4.81 6.44 -6.79
N SER A 530 -5.23 5.33 -6.21
CA SER A 530 -6.55 5.18 -5.59
C SER A 530 -6.45 4.73 -4.14
N LEU A 531 -7.47 5.07 -3.34
CA LEU A 531 -7.66 4.57 -1.98
C LEU A 531 -8.75 3.49 -1.99
N THR A 532 -8.48 2.36 -1.35
CA THR A 532 -9.49 1.40 -0.92
C THR A 532 -9.51 1.34 0.61
N VAL A 533 -10.69 1.47 1.22
CA VAL A 533 -10.85 1.38 2.68
C VAL A 533 -11.36 0.00 3.06
N VAL A 534 -10.67 -0.68 3.97
CA VAL A 534 -11.03 -2.02 4.46
C VAL A 534 -11.40 -1.95 5.94
N ALA A 535 -12.64 -2.28 6.27
CA ALA A 535 -13.08 -2.43 7.65
C ALA A 535 -12.48 -3.70 8.28
N PHE A 536 -12.10 -3.65 9.55
CA PHE A 536 -11.45 -4.78 10.20
C PHE A 536 -12.33 -6.05 10.31
N GLY A 537 -13.65 -5.89 10.33
CA GLY A 537 -14.59 -7.03 10.22
C GLY A 537 -14.42 -7.86 8.94
N ALA A 538 -13.80 -7.34 7.88
CA ALA A 538 -13.47 -8.10 6.68
C ALA A 538 -12.48 -9.25 6.96
N PHE A 539 -11.52 -9.04 7.88
CA PHE A 539 -10.52 -10.05 8.22
C PHE A 539 -11.12 -11.18 9.07
N GLU A 540 -12.11 -10.88 9.92
CA GLU A 540 -12.86 -11.89 10.66
C GLU A 540 -13.63 -12.81 9.71
N ALA A 541 -14.36 -12.21 8.76
CA ALA A 541 -15.13 -12.96 7.77
C ALA A 541 -14.23 -13.84 6.88
N ALA A 542 -13.05 -13.33 6.50
CA ALA A 542 -12.05 -14.09 5.76
C ALA A 542 -11.50 -15.27 6.58
N ALA A 543 -11.12 -15.03 7.84
CA ALA A 543 -10.62 -16.08 8.72
C ALA A 543 -11.67 -17.18 8.96
N ALA A 544 -12.94 -16.81 9.19
CA ALA A 544 -14.03 -17.76 9.38
C ALA A 544 -14.31 -18.59 8.11
N ALA A 545 -14.25 -17.96 6.93
CA ALA A 545 -14.42 -18.67 5.66
C ALA A 545 -13.30 -19.70 5.42
N ASN A 546 -12.05 -19.34 5.73
CA ASN A 546 -10.91 -20.24 5.60
C ASN A 546 -11.02 -21.43 6.56
N ALA A 547 -11.43 -21.20 7.82
CA ALA A 547 -11.65 -22.27 8.79
C ALA A 547 -12.73 -23.26 8.30
N ALA A 548 -13.86 -22.75 7.80
CA ALA A 548 -14.93 -23.58 7.25
C ALA A 548 -14.48 -24.38 6.01
N ALA A 549 -13.67 -23.78 5.13
CA ALA A 549 -13.11 -24.47 3.95
C ALA A 549 -12.13 -25.58 4.36
N ALA A 550 -11.28 -25.34 5.35
CA ALA A 550 -10.37 -26.33 5.90
C ALA A 550 -11.14 -27.52 6.51
N GLU A 551 -12.17 -27.27 7.31
CA GLU A 551 -13.04 -28.33 7.86
C GLU A 551 -13.74 -29.16 6.77
N ALA A 552 -14.22 -28.51 5.71
CA ALA A 552 -14.85 -29.19 4.58
C ALA A 552 -13.85 -30.09 3.81
N SER A 553 -12.63 -29.61 3.59
CA SER A 553 -11.56 -30.41 2.97
C SER A 553 -11.09 -31.57 3.85
N GLY A 554 -11.07 -31.39 5.18
CA GLY A 554 -10.78 -32.44 6.16
C GLY A 554 -11.82 -33.56 6.12
N ARG A 555 -13.11 -33.23 6.07
CA ARG A 555 -14.22 -34.21 5.96
C ARG A 555 -14.25 -34.94 4.62
N ALA A 556 -13.78 -34.33 3.54
CA ALA A 556 -13.68 -34.99 2.23
C ALA A 556 -12.54 -36.03 2.17
N SER A 557 -11.50 -35.87 3.01
CA SER A 557 -10.40 -36.84 3.11
C SER A 557 -10.72 -38.06 3.97
N SER A 558 -11.80 -37.99 4.78
CA SER A 558 -12.33 -39.09 5.58
C SER A 558 -13.55 -39.73 4.92
N SER A 559 -13.38 -40.32 3.72
CA SER A 559 -14.35 -41.31 3.23
C SER A 559 -14.04 -42.67 3.89
N PRO A 560 -15.03 -43.41 4.40
CA PRO A 560 -14.78 -44.70 5.05
C PRO A 560 -14.24 -45.67 3.99
N ARG A 561 -13.04 -46.21 4.20
CA ARG A 561 -12.61 -47.41 3.49
C ARG A 561 -13.65 -48.48 3.78
N GLY A 562 -14.39 -48.86 2.74
CA GLY A 562 -15.39 -49.91 2.79
C GLY A 562 -14.78 -51.19 3.36
N VAL A 563 -15.44 -51.72 4.38
CA VAL A 563 -15.29 -53.11 4.79
C VAL A 563 -16.08 -53.93 3.77
N SER A 564 -15.38 -54.75 3.00
CA SER A 564 -15.91 -55.99 2.40
C SER A 564 -14.80 -57.01 2.34
#